data_AF-A0A6I7MRA4-F1
#
_entry.id   AF-A0A6I7MRA4-F1
#
_cell.length_a   1.000
_cell.length_b   1.000
_cell.length_c   1.000
_cell.angle_alpha   90.00
_cell.angle_beta   90.00
_cell.angle_gamma   90.00
#
_symmetry.space_group_name_H-M   'P 1'
#
loop_
_entity.id
_entity.type
_entity.pdbx_description
1 polymer ?
#
loop_
_entity_poly.entity_id
_entity_poly.type
_entity_poly.pdbx_seq_one_letter_code
_entity_poly.pdbx_strand_id
1 'polypeptide(L)'
;MRSFCVTLFLISMMACISDNDESNFGKRRVVGQINNELAFLALEEITNSRSSGFVFELQDPGEFTFLSALDKSLICDSLPDQICLDYHKNYLKHIVSVNDTSPRWLSPRLWYRISGYVKEFNSIDNIVGNPFIVTKAERVLSCPVIYEVKPKEVSIIDTFWKFVGFIDNEDVIYSHPTCEFNNESIRFTSSPVSNYSQIEGHMDFETGNLKSFFWTLSFSIDTGNSQIIIKTLPNPYGGNGKNNFYDPIRTAEIANKADSIARLIGNDDTLSYFLKNNVLKLHNSRNKLRALFVAE
;
A
#
# COMPACT_ATOMS: atom_id res chain seq x y z
N MET A 1 -18.48 -17.64 -43.04
CA MET A 1 -17.75 -16.91 -41.97
C MET A 1 -17.94 -17.65 -40.67
N ARG A 2 -16.84 -17.84 -39.94
CA ARG A 2 -16.63 -18.61 -38.69
C ARG A 2 -17.73 -18.25 -37.65
N SER A 3 -18.45 -19.16 -36.96
CA SER A 3 -18.05 -20.18 -35.97
C SER A 3 -17.16 -19.62 -34.85
N PHE A 4 -17.36 -19.77 -33.55
CA PHE A 4 -18.25 -20.60 -32.72
C PHE A 4 -18.33 -19.96 -31.32
N CYS A 5 -19.46 -20.19 -30.63
CA CYS A 5 -19.66 -20.42 -29.19
C CYS A 5 -18.41 -20.46 -28.28
N VAL A 6 -18.48 -19.89 -27.07
CA VAL A 6 -18.44 -20.63 -25.80
C VAL A 6 -19.01 -19.74 -24.68
N THR A 7 -20.20 -20.12 -24.21
CA THR A 7 -20.65 -19.94 -22.84
C THR A 7 -19.61 -20.51 -21.88
N LEU A 8 -18.95 -19.70 -21.06
CA LEU A 8 -18.27 -20.21 -19.86
C LEU A 8 -18.50 -19.29 -18.67
N PHE A 9 -19.36 -19.77 -17.80
CA PHE A 9 -19.42 -19.46 -16.38
C PHE A 9 -18.00 -19.32 -15.79
N LEU A 10 -17.76 -18.21 -15.10
CA LEU A 10 -17.04 -18.25 -13.84
C LEU A 10 -17.69 -17.24 -12.91
N ILE A 11 -18.60 -17.80 -12.13
CA ILE A 11 -19.14 -17.25 -10.90
C ILE A 11 -17.96 -16.73 -10.06
N SER A 12 -17.76 -15.42 -10.01
CA SER A 12 -17.35 -14.80 -8.76
C SER A 12 -18.64 -14.45 -8.03
N MET A 13 -19.17 -15.42 -7.30
CA MET A 13 -20.10 -15.18 -6.21
C MET A 13 -19.31 -14.44 -5.13
N MET A 14 -19.09 -13.14 -5.33
CA MET A 14 -19.37 -12.23 -4.24
C MET A 14 -20.89 -12.26 -4.12
N ALA A 15 -21.43 -12.87 -3.07
CA ALA A 15 -22.82 -12.63 -2.77
C ALA A 15 -22.86 -11.23 -2.18
N CYS A 16 -22.94 -10.27 -3.08
CA CYS A 16 -23.45 -8.98 -2.69
C CYS A 16 -24.95 -9.16 -2.44
N ILE A 17 -25.41 -8.59 -1.34
CA ILE A 17 -26.81 -8.54 -0.89
C ILE A 17 -27.72 -8.22 -2.09
N SER A 18 -28.75 -9.02 -2.39
CA SER A 18 -29.53 -8.81 -3.62
C SER A 18 -30.23 -7.43 -3.60
N ASP A 19 -30.55 -6.84 -4.75
CA ASP A 19 -31.23 -5.54 -4.80
C ASP A 19 -32.61 -5.58 -4.10
N ASN A 20 -33.21 -6.78 -3.98
CA ASN A 20 -34.42 -7.01 -3.17
C ASN A 20 -34.14 -6.87 -1.67
N ASP A 21 -32.96 -7.22 -1.19
CA ASP A 21 -32.59 -7.16 0.22
C ASP A 21 -32.25 -5.73 0.65
N GLU A 22 -31.62 -4.91 -0.21
CA GLU A 22 -31.43 -3.47 0.03
C GLU A 22 -32.74 -2.76 0.38
N SER A 23 -33.83 -3.12 -0.31
CA SER A 23 -35.17 -2.59 -0.07
C SER A 23 -35.75 -2.95 1.31
N ASN A 24 -35.32 -4.08 1.89
CA ASN A 24 -35.73 -4.53 3.22
C ASN A 24 -34.84 -3.94 4.31
N PHE A 25 -33.53 -3.81 4.08
CA PHE A 25 -32.62 -3.14 5.01
C PHE A 25 -32.92 -1.64 5.16
N GLY A 26 -33.27 -0.97 4.05
CA GLY A 26 -33.63 0.45 4.04
C GLY A 26 -34.73 0.80 5.05
N LYS A 27 -35.71 -0.10 5.23
CA LYS A 27 -36.88 0.06 6.10
C LYS A 27 -36.59 -0.20 7.58
N ARG A 28 -35.43 -0.76 7.93
CA ARG A 28 -35.09 -1.06 9.32
C ARG A 28 -34.81 0.19 10.12
N ARG A 29 -35.01 0.07 11.44
CA ARG A 29 -34.66 1.11 12.41
C ARG A 29 -33.16 1.40 12.33
N VAL A 30 -32.83 2.69 12.35
CA VAL A 30 -31.45 3.15 12.50
C VAL A 30 -31.06 3.01 13.97
N VAL A 31 -29.98 2.29 14.23
CA VAL A 31 -29.45 2.06 15.59
C VAL A 31 -28.18 2.86 15.86
N GLY A 32 -27.54 3.37 14.81
CA GLY A 32 -26.36 4.20 14.93
C GLY A 32 -26.13 5.03 13.68
N GLN A 33 -25.28 6.05 13.81
CA GLN A 33 -24.82 6.87 12.71
C GLN A 33 -23.30 6.97 12.78
N ILE A 34 -22.65 6.73 11.65
CA ILE A 34 -21.20 6.86 11.49
C ILE A 34 -20.94 8.14 10.69
N ASN A 35 -20.09 9.01 11.22
CA ASN A 35 -19.79 10.30 10.61
C ASN A 35 -18.29 10.46 10.42
N ASN A 36 -17.83 10.28 9.19
CA ASN A 36 -16.44 10.49 8.78
C ASN A 36 -15.42 9.65 9.58
N GLU A 37 -15.77 8.40 9.88
CA GLU A 37 -14.92 7.48 10.63
C GLU A 37 -13.95 6.74 9.73
N LEU A 38 -12.77 6.43 10.27
CA LEU A 38 -11.78 5.60 9.59
C LEU A 38 -12.16 4.13 9.69
N ALA A 39 -12.15 3.46 8.55
CA ALA A 39 -12.43 2.05 8.42
C ALA A 39 -11.50 1.37 7.43
N PHE A 40 -11.32 0.08 7.61
CA PHE A 40 -10.67 -0.79 6.66
C PHE A 40 -11.74 -1.49 5.83
N LEU A 41 -11.59 -1.49 4.51
CA LEU A 41 -12.36 -2.41 3.69
C LEU A 41 -11.83 -3.82 3.94
N ALA A 42 -12.76 -4.72 4.24
CA ALA A 42 -12.52 -6.11 4.54
C ALA A 42 -13.48 -7.04 3.75
N LEU A 43 -13.16 -8.33 3.69
CA LEU A 43 -13.86 -9.38 3.00
C LEU A 43 -14.16 -10.46 4.03
N GLU A 44 -15.43 -10.77 4.18
CA GLU A 44 -15.92 -11.74 5.15
C GLU A 44 -16.66 -12.87 4.45
N GLU A 45 -16.52 -14.09 4.97
CA GLU A 45 -17.34 -15.22 4.53
C GLU A 45 -18.75 -15.10 5.12
N ILE A 46 -19.74 -15.05 4.25
CA ILE A 46 -21.14 -15.00 4.64
C ILE A 46 -21.53 -16.38 5.13
N THR A 47 -21.83 -16.51 6.42
CA THR A 47 -22.18 -17.77 7.07
C THR A 47 -23.24 -18.55 6.27
N ASN A 48 -23.03 -19.85 6.11
CA ASN A 48 -23.88 -20.78 5.34
C ASN A 48 -23.91 -20.60 3.81
N SER A 49 -23.00 -19.79 3.26
CA SER A 49 -22.81 -19.65 1.82
C SER A 49 -21.34 -19.83 1.45
N ARG A 50 -21.02 -20.37 0.27
CA ARG A 50 -19.64 -20.35 -0.27
C ARG A 50 -19.27 -18.96 -0.84
N SER A 51 -19.86 -17.91 -0.29
CA SER A 51 -19.78 -16.57 -0.84
C SER A 51 -19.22 -15.59 0.18
N SER A 52 -18.52 -14.59 -0.33
CA SER A 52 -17.90 -13.55 0.49
C SER A 52 -18.57 -12.21 0.22
N GLY A 53 -18.69 -11.38 1.25
CA GLY A 53 -19.21 -10.03 1.20
C GLY A 53 -18.17 -9.01 1.67
N PHE A 54 -18.30 -7.77 1.21
CA PHE A 54 -17.48 -6.66 1.71
C PHE A 54 -18.03 -6.12 3.02
N VAL A 55 -17.14 -5.87 3.97
CA VAL A 55 -17.45 -5.19 5.23
C VAL A 55 -16.47 -4.05 5.46
N PHE A 56 -16.88 -3.06 6.23
CA PHE A 56 -15.96 -2.10 6.83
C PHE A 56 -15.67 -2.52 8.26
N GLU A 57 -14.40 -2.78 8.59
CA GLU A 57 -13.92 -2.89 9.97
C GLU A 57 -13.58 -1.48 10.45
N LEU A 58 -14.24 -1.00 11.52
CA LEU A 58 -13.94 0.32 12.08
C LEU A 58 -12.59 0.29 12.80
N GLN A 59 -11.77 1.34 12.60
CA GLN A 59 -10.48 1.48 13.28
C GLN A 59 -10.65 1.53 14.80
N ASP A 60 -11.62 2.33 15.24
CA ASP A 60 -12.03 2.48 16.63
C ASP A 60 -13.48 1.96 16.74
N PRO A 61 -13.66 0.66 16.98
CA PRO A 61 -14.94 -0.01 16.73
C PRO A 61 -16.09 0.44 17.62
N GLY A 62 -15.83 1.05 18.79
CA GLY A 62 -16.89 1.50 19.69
C GLY A 62 -17.96 0.41 19.92
N GLU A 63 -19.21 0.72 19.55
CA GLU A 63 -20.33 -0.24 19.58
C GLU A 63 -20.39 -1.18 18.37
N PHE A 64 -19.86 -0.76 17.20
CA PHE A 64 -19.98 -1.48 15.93
C PHE A 64 -18.61 -1.89 15.39
N THR A 65 -18.24 -3.17 15.49
CA THR A 65 -16.94 -3.61 14.97
C THR A 65 -16.91 -3.72 13.45
N PHE A 66 -17.93 -4.34 12.87
CA PHE A 66 -18.05 -4.59 11.43
C PHE A 66 -19.35 -4.04 10.89
N LEU A 67 -19.27 -3.43 9.70
CA LEU A 67 -20.38 -2.83 9.00
C LEU A 67 -20.50 -3.46 7.61
N SER A 68 -21.59 -4.19 7.38
CA SER A 68 -21.91 -4.78 6.07
C SER A 68 -22.46 -3.70 5.15
N ALA A 69 -21.64 -3.26 4.19
CA ALA A 69 -22.03 -2.22 3.26
C ALA A 69 -23.12 -2.72 2.30
N LEU A 70 -24.20 -1.95 2.19
CA LEU A 70 -25.33 -2.30 1.34
C LEU A 70 -25.20 -1.80 -0.10
N ASP A 71 -24.36 -0.79 -0.38
CA ASP A 71 -24.15 -0.26 -1.74
C ASP A 71 -22.95 -0.91 -2.43
N LYS A 72 -23.23 -1.64 -3.52
CA LYS A 72 -22.23 -2.42 -4.29
C LYS A 72 -21.39 -1.56 -5.21
N SER A 73 -22.00 -0.57 -5.86
CA SER A 73 -21.34 0.31 -6.83
C SER A 73 -20.22 1.11 -6.16
N LEU A 74 -20.51 1.64 -4.96
CA LEU A 74 -19.58 2.46 -4.20
C LEU A 74 -18.27 1.74 -3.82
N ILE A 75 -18.28 0.42 -3.71
CA ILE A 75 -17.09 -0.38 -3.34
C ILE A 75 -16.38 -0.91 -4.58
N CYS A 76 -17.11 -1.33 -5.61
CA CYS A 76 -16.55 -1.86 -6.85
C CYS A 76 -15.83 -0.79 -7.70
N ASP A 77 -16.27 0.48 -7.64
CA ASP A 77 -15.64 1.59 -8.38
C ASP A 77 -14.26 2.01 -7.85
N SER A 78 -13.82 1.44 -6.72
CA SER A 78 -12.48 1.68 -6.17
C SER A 78 -11.35 0.95 -6.93
N LEU A 79 -11.69 0.10 -7.90
CA LEU A 79 -10.76 -0.74 -8.66
C LEU A 79 -10.82 -0.40 -10.17
N PRO A 80 -9.73 0.12 -10.76
CA PRO A 80 -9.81 0.78 -12.05
C PRO A 80 -9.95 -0.11 -13.31
N ASP A 81 -10.06 -1.45 -13.25
CA ASP A 81 -10.24 -2.25 -14.48
C ASP A 81 -10.86 -3.66 -14.31
N GLN A 82 -11.78 -4.02 -15.22
CA GLN A 82 -12.56 -5.29 -15.24
C GLN A 82 -11.75 -6.57 -15.55
N ILE A 83 -10.50 -6.47 -16.01
CA ILE A 83 -9.67 -7.64 -16.39
C ILE A 83 -8.89 -8.20 -15.18
N CYS A 84 -8.95 -7.53 -14.03
CA CYS A 84 -8.14 -7.81 -12.84
C CYS A 84 -8.67 -8.90 -11.89
N LEU A 85 -9.83 -9.50 -12.15
CA LEU A 85 -10.61 -10.19 -11.11
C LEU A 85 -9.97 -11.44 -10.52
N ASP A 86 -9.28 -12.32 -11.27
CA ASP A 86 -8.81 -13.58 -10.68
C ASP A 86 -7.56 -13.42 -9.80
N TYR A 87 -6.59 -12.59 -10.20
CA TYR A 87 -5.40 -12.29 -9.38
C TYR A 87 -5.72 -11.31 -8.24
N HIS A 88 -6.58 -10.31 -8.45
CA HIS A 88 -7.02 -9.41 -7.37
C HIS A 88 -7.99 -10.09 -6.39
N LYS A 89 -8.71 -11.14 -6.79
CA LYS A 89 -9.54 -11.90 -5.85
C LYS A 89 -8.72 -12.64 -4.81
N ASN A 90 -7.56 -13.18 -5.19
CA ASN A 90 -6.61 -13.74 -4.21
C ASN A 90 -5.99 -12.63 -3.36
N TYR A 91 -5.66 -11.47 -3.93
CA TYR A 91 -5.23 -10.28 -3.18
C TYR A 91 -6.23 -9.86 -2.11
N LEU A 92 -7.48 -9.59 -2.49
CA LEU A 92 -8.55 -9.21 -1.58
C LEU A 92 -8.80 -10.30 -0.52
N LYS A 93 -8.65 -11.58 -0.87
CA LYS A 93 -8.76 -12.67 0.12
C LYS A 93 -7.58 -12.75 1.11
N HIS A 94 -6.40 -12.26 0.76
CA HIS A 94 -5.22 -12.33 1.64
C HIS A 94 -4.96 -11.03 2.43
N ILE A 95 -5.45 -9.89 1.93
CA ILE A 95 -5.15 -8.55 2.47
C ILE A 95 -6.36 -7.91 3.13
N VAL A 96 -7.53 -8.18 2.57
CA VAL A 96 -8.82 -7.62 3.00
C VAL A 96 -9.56 -8.67 3.85
N SER A 97 -9.06 -9.91 4.00
CA SER A 97 -9.68 -10.91 4.89
C SER A 97 -9.48 -10.61 6.36
N VAL A 98 -10.56 -10.71 7.12
CA VAL A 98 -10.57 -10.55 8.59
C VAL A 98 -9.90 -11.74 9.30
N ASN A 99 -9.74 -12.85 8.58
CA ASN A 99 -9.03 -14.05 9.04
C ASN A 99 -7.54 -14.04 8.71
N ASP A 100 -6.97 -12.94 8.22
CA ASP A 100 -5.53 -12.81 8.09
C ASP A 100 -4.87 -12.85 9.48
N THR A 101 -4.09 -13.89 9.74
CA THR A 101 -3.36 -14.09 10.99
C THR A 101 -2.07 -13.29 11.05
N SER A 102 -1.71 -12.61 9.96
CA SER A 102 -0.63 -11.65 9.93
C SER A 102 -0.92 -10.53 10.94
N PRO A 103 0.08 -10.05 11.71
CA PRO A 103 -0.12 -8.96 12.64
C PRO A 103 -0.79 -7.76 11.93
N ARG A 104 -1.80 -7.14 12.56
CA ARG A 104 -2.63 -6.06 11.98
C ARG A 104 -1.84 -4.90 11.34
N TRP A 105 -0.57 -4.73 11.72
CA TRP A 105 0.38 -3.72 11.24
C TRP A 105 1.26 -4.16 10.06
N LEU A 106 1.15 -5.40 9.58
CA LEU A 106 1.93 -5.94 8.45
C LEU A 106 1.09 -6.22 7.20
N SER A 107 -0.24 -6.32 7.33
CA SER A 107 -1.13 -6.53 6.19
C SER A 107 -1.44 -5.19 5.51
N PRO A 108 -1.21 -5.04 4.20
CA PRO A 108 -1.74 -3.92 3.45
C PRO A 108 -3.25 -3.84 3.70
N ARG A 109 -3.81 -2.65 3.96
CA ARG A 109 -5.26 -2.50 4.13
C ARG A 109 -5.75 -1.33 3.30
N LEU A 110 -6.94 -1.49 2.72
CA LEU A 110 -7.60 -0.42 1.98
C LEU A 110 -8.36 0.45 2.98
N TRP A 111 -7.83 1.64 3.23
CA TRP A 111 -8.39 2.58 4.19
C TRP A 111 -9.46 3.46 3.54
N TYR A 112 -10.53 3.70 4.28
CA TYR A 112 -11.63 4.57 3.89
C TYR A 112 -12.05 5.48 5.03
N ARG A 113 -12.53 6.68 4.68
CA ARG A 113 -13.39 7.50 5.52
C ARG A 113 -14.83 7.25 5.12
N ILE A 114 -15.61 6.67 6.03
CA ILE A 114 -16.98 6.27 5.77
C ILE A 114 -17.98 7.11 6.56
N SER A 115 -19.15 7.33 5.98
CA SER A 115 -20.29 7.93 6.68
C SER A 115 -21.58 7.24 6.25
N GLY A 116 -22.52 7.11 7.18
CA GLY A 116 -23.78 6.43 6.89
C GLY A 116 -24.58 6.05 8.11
N TYR A 117 -25.58 5.22 7.88
CA TYR A 117 -26.53 4.78 8.89
C TYR A 117 -26.39 3.30 9.17
N VAL A 118 -26.19 2.97 10.45
CA VAL A 118 -26.17 1.61 10.94
C VAL A 118 -27.60 1.16 11.20
N LYS A 119 -27.99 0.06 10.55
CA LYS A 119 -29.32 -0.54 10.70
C LYS A 119 -29.29 -1.62 11.76
N GLU A 120 -30.46 -1.89 12.31
CA GLU A 120 -30.68 -2.98 13.25
C GLU A 120 -30.25 -4.33 12.64
N PHE A 121 -29.40 -5.04 13.38
CA PHE A 121 -28.92 -6.37 13.02
C PHE A 121 -30.04 -7.40 13.13
N ASN A 122 -30.06 -8.36 12.19
CA ASN A 122 -30.91 -9.53 12.29
C ASN A 122 -30.11 -10.77 11.86
N SER A 123 -30.08 -11.78 12.71
CA SER A 123 -29.32 -13.02 12.48
C SER A 123 -29.77 -13.81 11.25
N ILE A 124 -30.98 -13.55 10.74
CA ILE A 124 -31.54 -14.22 9.55
C ILE A 124 -30.86 -13.77 8.25
N ASP A 125 -30.24 -12.59 8.25
CA ASP A 125 -29.66 -12.00 7.04
C ASP A 125 -28.39 -12.69 6.55
N ASN A 126 -27.80 -13.54 7.39
CA ASN A 126 -26.52 -14.22 7.15
C ASN A 126 -25.34 -13.28 6.85
N ILE A 127 -25.45 -11.97 7.12
CA ILE A 127 -24.37 -10.99 6.93
C ILE A 127 -23.46 -10.89 8.17
N VAL A 128 -22.23 -10.42 7.96
CA VAL A 128 -21.29 -10.18 9.06
C VAL A 128 -21.39 -8.73 9.54
N GLY A 129 -21.69 -8.56 10.83
CA GLY A 129 -21.87 -7.24 11.44
C GLY A 129 -23.20 -6.57 11.08
N ASN A 130 -23.35 -5.29 11.44
CA ASN A 130 -24.60 -4.57 11.22
C ASN A 130 -24.75 -4.13 9.75
N PRO A 131 -25.96 -4.19 9.17
CA PRO A 131 -26.20 -3.62 7.86
C PRO A 131 -25.95 -2.10 7.87
N PHE A 132 -25.23 -1.61 6.87
CA PHE A 132 -24.75 -0.24 6.83
C PHE A 132 -25.09 0.42 5.48
N ILE A 133 -25.94 1.44 5.55
CA ILE A 133 -26.23 2.29 4.39
C ILE A 133 -25.12 3.31 4.27
N VAL A 134 -24.20 3.05 3.35
CA VAL A 134 -23.11 3.96 3.00
C VAL A 134 -23.73 5.18 2.33
N THR A 135 -23.49 6.36 2.91
CA THR A 135 -23.83 7.66 2.29
C THR A 135 -22.61 8.33 1.69
N LYS A 136 -21.42 7.99 2.21
CA LYS A 136 -20.13 8.48 1.75
C LYS A 136 -19.06 7.45 2.06
N ALA A 137 -18.19 7.16 1.09
CA ALA A 137 -16.96 6.41 1.29
C ALA A 137 -15.84 7.06 0.45
N GLU A 138 -14.80 7.56 1.12
CA GLU A 138 -13.64 8.17 0.48
C GLU A 138 -12.40 7.37 0.80
N ARG A 139 -11.65 6.97 -0.22
CA ARG A 139 -10.43 6.19 -0.03
C ARG A 139 -9.33 7.09 0.56
N VAL A 140 -8.64 6.60 1.59
CA VAL A 140 -7.50 7.30 2.20
C VAL A 140 -6.22 6.82 1.52
N LEU A 141 -5.73 7.63 0.60
CA LEU A 141 -4.60 7.24 -0.27
C LEU A 141 -3.23 7.49 0.37
N SER A 142 -3.13 8.46 1.27
CA SER A 142 -1.87 8.94 1.82
C SER A 142 -1.86 8.79 3.34
N CYS A 143 -0.79 8.18 3.86
CA CYS A 143 -0.55 8.03 5.29
C CYS A 143 0.71 8.79 5.69
N PRO A 144 0.57 9.99 6.29
CA PRO A 144 1.70 10.75 6.79
C PRO A 144 2.49 9.94 7.82
N VAL A 145 3.81 9.87 7.64
CA VAL A 145 4.70 9.26 8.62
C VAL A 145 5.05 10.31 9.67
N ILE A 146 4.65 10.04 10.91
CA ILE A 146 5.07 10.86 12.06
C ILE A 146 6.50 10.45 12.41
N TYR A 147 7.41 11.41 12.44
CA TYR A 147 8.81 11.18 12.78
C TYR A 147 9.35 12.29 13.68
N GLU A 148 10.36 11.96 14.47
CA GLU A 148 11.07 12.91 15.32
C GLU A 148 12.51 13.07 14.88
N VAL A 149 13.00 14.30 14.90
CA VAL A 149 14.42 14.60 14.65
C VAL A 149 15.20 14.35 15.93
N LYS A 150 15.99 13.27 15.94
CA LYS A 150 16.86 12.89 17.06
C LYS A 150 18.26 13.44 16.81
N PRO A 151 18.84 14.26 17.70
CA PRO A 151 20.17 14.84 17.54
C PRO A 151 21.27 13.78 17.75
N LYS A 152 21.35 12.83 16.82
CA LYS A 152 22.28 11.70 16.82
C LYS A 152 22.88 11.61 15.43
N GLU A 153 24.19 11.54 15.32
CA GLU A 153 24.84 11.21 14.05
C GLU A 153 24.54 9.76 13.69
N VAL A 154 23.98 9.55 12.50
CA VAL A 154 23.64 8.23 11.97
C VAL A 154 24.43 8.03 10.68
N SER A 155 25.07 6.87 10.53
CA SER A 155 25.78 6.51 9.29
C SER A 155 24.81 6.41 8.12
N ILE A 156 25.16 6.93 6.95
CA ILE A 156 24.39 6.69 5.71
C ILE A 156 24.40 5.21 5.31
N ILE A 157 25.51 4.53 5.58
CA ILE A 157 25.75 3.12 5.30
C ILE A 157 25.21 2.26 6.45
N ASP A 158 24.67 1.09 6.10
CA ASP A 158 24.17 0.05 7.02
C ASP A 158 23.06 0.53 7.96
N THR A 159 22.33 1.56 7.54
CA THR A 159 21.16 2.12 8.21
C THR A 159 19.92 1.88 7.36
N PHE A 160 18.81 1.49 8.01
CA PHE A 160 17.50 1.48 7.39
C PHE A 160 16.91 2.90 7.42
N TRP A 161 16.75 3.47 6.22
CA TRP A 161 16.20 4.81 6.03
C TRP A 161 14.75 4.69 5.57
N LYS A 162 13.81 4.92 6.48
CA LYS A 162 12.38 4.89 6.19
C LYS A 162 11.95 6.13 5.42
N PHE A 163 11.20 5.93 4.35
CA PHE A 163 10.66 7.00 3.53
C PHE A 163 9.55 7.76 4.29
N VAL A 164 9.69 9.08 4.37
CA VAL A 164 8.73 9.97 5.01
C VAL A 164 7.84 10.65 3.99
N GLY A 165 8.39 10.97 2.81
CA GLY A 165 7.67 11.64 1.74
C GLY A 165 8.57 12.36 0.75
N PHE A 166 7.97 12.84 -0.34
CA PHE A 166 8.62 13.80 -1.25
C PHE A 166 8.48 15.21 -0.70
N ILE A 167 9.56 15.98 -0.81
CA ILE A 167 9.66 17.34 -0.31
C ILE A 167 9.90 18.32 -1.45
N ASP A 168 9.44 19.56 -1.30
CA ASP A 168 9.68 20.62 -2.26
C ASP A 168 11.02 21.35 -2.01
N ASN A 169 11.16 22.55 -2.56
CA ASN A 169 12.36 23.36 -2.38
C ASN A 169 12.48 24.00 -0.99
N GLU A 170 11.38 24.09 -0.26
CA GLU A 170 11.26 24.67 1.08
C GLU A 170 11.26 23.59 2.17
N ASP A 171 11.56 22.34 1.78
CA ASP A 171 11.50 21.14 2.64
C ASP A 171 10.09 20.80 3.15
N VAL A 172 9.04 21.28 2.48
CA VAL A 172 7.65 20.93 2.80
C VAL A 172 7.28 19.61 2.13
N ILE A 173 6.74 18.67 2.90
CA ILE A 173 6.29 17.37 2.38
C ILE A 173 5.00 17.58 1.57
N TYR A 174 5.04 17.31 0.26
CA TYR A 174 3.88 17.44 -0.62
C TYR A 174 3.27 16.10 -1.03
N SER A 175 3.97 14.99 -0.76
CA SER A 175 3.48 13.64 -1.03
C SER A 175 3.98 12.66 0.01
N HIS A 176 3.06 11.94 0.64
CA HIS A 176 3.34 10.93 1.66
C HIS A 176 3.37 9.51 1.08
N PRO A 177 3.84 8.52 1.87
CA PRO A 177 3.65 7.10 1.58
C PRO A 177 2.17 6.74 1.48
N THR A 178 1.90 5.59 0.86
CA THR A 178 0.54 5.08 0.78
C THR A 178 0.12 4.46 2.11
N CYS A 179 -1.17 4.45 2.43
CA CYS A 179 -1.64 3.74 3.63
C CYS A 179 -1.58 2.22 3.49
N GLU A 180 -1.54 1.73 2.26
CA GLU A 180 -1.50 0.31 1.93
C GLU A 180 -0.06 -0.23 2.01
N PHE A 181 0.94 0.62 1.77
CA PHE A 181 2.35 0.31 1.86
C PHE A 181 3.06 1.54 2.41
N ASN A 182 3.44 1.52 3.70
CA ASN A 182 4.03 2.64 4.44
C ASN A 182 5.42 2.32 5.02
N ASN A 183 5.99 1.18 4.62
CA ASN A 183 7.28 0.68 5.08
C ASN A 183 8.34 0.79 3.98
N GLU A 184 8.15 1.65 2.98
CA GLU A 184 9.20 1.90 1.98
C GLU A 184 10.47 2.37 2.69
N SER A 185 11.57 1.68 2.42
CA SER A 185 12.86 2.00 2.99
C SER A 185 13.99 1.82 1.97
N ILE A 186 15.08 2.54 2.20
CA ILE A 186 16.34 2.34 1.50
C ILE A 186 17.41 1.94 2.50
N ARG A 187 18.31 1.06 2.09
CA ARG A 187 19.51 0.72 2.84
C ARG A 187 20.71 0.66 1.91
N PHE A 188 21.78 1.34 2.29
CA PHE A 188 23.05 1.31 1.58
C PHE A 188 23.99 0.34 2.29
N THR A 189 24.24 -0.83 1.73
CA THR A 189 25.09 -1.87 2.33
C THR A 189 26.48 -1.82 1.72
N SER A 190 27.51 -1.61 2.53
CA SER A 190 28.89 -1.51 2.05
C SER A 190 29.45 -2.85 1.58
N SER A 191 30.32 -2.80 0.56
CA SER A 191 31.15 -3.94 0.14
C SER A 191 32.45 -3.98 0.96
N PRO A 192 32.96 -5.16 1.35
CA PRO A 192 34.19 -5.30 2.13
C PRO A 192 35.47 -4.82 1.40
N VAL A 193 35.38 -4.41 0.13
CA VAL A 193 36.52 -3.96 -0.70
C VAL A 193 36.55 -2.43 -0.86
N SER A 194 35.69 -1.68 -0.17
CA SER A 194 35.62 -0.23 -0.33
C SER A 194 36.91 0.49 0.09
N ASN A 195 37.38 1.41 -0.75
CA ASN A 195 38.55 2.25 -0.49
C ASN A 195 38.14 3.47 0.36
N TYR A 196 39.05 3.96 1.21
CA TYR A 196 38.77 5.04 2.18
C TYR A 196 38.22 6.36 1.60
N SER A 197 38.33 6.60 0.28
CA SER A 197 37.81 7.80 -0.40
C SER A 197 36.45 7.62 -1.08
N GLN A 198 36.01 6.38 -1.32
CA GLN A 198 34.75 6.07 -2.00
C GLN A 198 34.14 4.80 -1.41
N ILE A 199 32.94 4.91 -0.84
CA ILE A 199 32.23 3.75 -0.29
C ILE A 199 31.41 3.13 -1.41
N GLU A 200 31.78 1.91 -1.82
CA GLU A 200 31.04 1.13 -2.80
C GLU A 200 30.20 0.05 -2.13
N GLY A 201 29.06 -0.26 -2.72
CA GLY A 201 28.15 -1.25 -2.14
C GLY A 201 26.90 -1.54 -2.97
N HIS A 202 25.95 -2.19 -2.32
CA HIS A 202 24.65 -2.53 -2.88
C HIS A 202 23.54 -1.75 -2.17
N MET A 203 22.58 -1.26 -2.94
CA MET A 203 21.41 -0.58 -2.40
C MET A 203 20.25 -1.57 -2.34
N ASP A 204 19.80 -1.85 -1.13
CA ASP A 204 18.53 -2.53 -0.93
C ASP A 204 17.43 -1.48 -0.96
N PHE A 205 16.46 -1.72 -1.83
CA PHE A 205 15.32 -0.84 -2.00
C PHE A 205 14.05 -1.66 -1.97
N GLU A 206 13.38 -1.62 -0.83
CA GLU A 206 12.11 -2.32 -0.63
C GLU A 206 10.99 -1.49 -1.26
N THR A 207 10.93 -1.55 -2.59
CA THR A 207 9.71 -1.28 -3.33
C THR A 207 9.41 -2.52 -4.14
N GLY A 208 8.20 -3.04 -4.07
CA GLY A 208 7.87 -4.19 -4.93
C GLY A 208 7.72 -3.80 -6.43
N ASN A 209 8.42 -2.78 -6.91
CA ASN A 209 8.48 -2.48 -8.33
C ASN A 209 9.15 -3.65 -9.05
N LEU A 210 8.54 -4.16 -10.13
CA LEU A 210 9.06 -5.28 -10.91
C LEU A 210 10.46 -5.05 -11.49
N LYS A 211 10.90 -3.79 -11.63
CA LYS A 211 12.25 -3.46 -12.12
C LYS A 211 13.37 -3.95 -11.19
N SER A 212 13.14 -4.18 -9.90
CA SER A 212 14.17 -4.74 -9.00
C SER A 212 14.40 -6.24 -9.20
N PHE A 213 13.56 -6.93 -9.98
CA PHE A 213 13.62 -8.38 -10.13
C PHE A 213 14.81 -8.85 -10.99
N PHE A 214 15.15 -8.09 -12.04
CA PHE A 214 16.19 -8.44 -13.01
C PHE A 214 17.46 -7.61 -12.87
N TRP A 215 17.46 -6.65 -11.95
CA TRP A 215 18.51 -5.64 -11.84
C TRP A 215 18.87 -5.45 -10.37
N THR A 216 20.16 -5.30 -10.09
CA THR A 216 20.68 -4.92 -8.77
C THR A 216 21.15 -3.48 -8.84
N LEU A 217 20.76 -2.66 -7.87
CA LEU A 217 21.30 -1.31 -7.72
C LEU A 217 22.60 -1.38 -6.93
N SER A 218 23.69 -0.94 -7.53
CA SER A 218 24.94 -0.66 -6.83
C SER A 218 25.10 0.84 -6.65
N PHE A 219 25.90 1.23 -5.65
CA PHE A 219 26.18 2.63 -5.39
C PHE A 219 27.67 2.87 -5.14
N SER A 220 28.09 4.11 -5.35
CA SER A 220 29.34 4.67 -4.86
C SER A 220 29.04 6.01 -4.18
N ILE A 221 29.41 6.17 -2.90
CA ILE A 221 29.23 7.43 -2.16
C ILE A 221 30.53 8.21 -2.20
N ASP A 222 30.46 9.40 -2.79
CA ASP A 222 31.48 10.44 -2.68
C ASP A 222 31.12 11.35 -1.49
N THR A 223 31.76 11.07 -0.35
CA THR A 223 31.55 11.81 0.89
C THR A 223 32.09 13.23 0.83
N GLY A 224 33.06 13.52 -0.04
CA GLY A 224 33.64 14.85 -0.21
C GLY A 224 32.68 15.81 -0.92
N ASN A 225 31.93 15.31 -1.90
CA ASN A 225 30.97 16.09 -2.68
C ASN A 225 29.50 15.91 -2.25
N SER A 226 29.24 15.11 -1.21
CA SER A 226 27.89 14.74 -0.77
C SER A 226 27.03 14.17 -1.92
N GLN A 227 27.62 13.25 -2.69
CA GLN A 227 26.99 12.62 -3.85
C GLN A 227 26.93 11.10 -3.72
N ILE A 228 25.86 10.50 -4.23
CA ILE A 228 25.68 9.06 -4.39
C ILE A 228 25.53 8.78 -5.88
N ILE A 229 26.47 8.04 -6.44
CA ILE A 229 26.40 7.58 -7.83
C ILE A 229 25.72 6.22 -7.81
N ILE A 230 24.57 6.11 -8.47
CA ILE A 230 23.83 4.86 -8.61
C ILE A 230 24.21 4.21 -9.92
N LYS A 231 24.37 2.89 -9.93
CA LYS A 231 24.54 2.10 -11.15
C LYS A 231 23.59 0.93 -11.14
N THR A 232 22.99 0.66 -12.29
CA THR A 232 22.07 -0.47 -12.43
C THR A 232 22.79 -1.61 -13.10
N LEU A 233 23.00 -2.70 -12.37
CA LEU A 233 23.71 -3.88 -12.86
C LEU A 233 22.69 -4.97 -13.23
N PRO A 234 22.86 -5.68 -14.36
CA PRO A 234 22.08 -6.88 -14.63
C PRO A 234 22.26 -7.86 -13.47
N ASN A 235 21.17 -8.44 -12.98
CA ASN A 235 21.23 -9.53 -12.01
C ASN A 235 21.11 -10.87 -12.78
N PRO A 236 22.23 -11.55 -13.09
CA PRO A 236 22.21 -12.77 -13.91
C PRO A 236 21.54 -13.97 -13.21
N TYR A 237 21.24 -13.86 -11.91
CA TYR A 237 20.68 -14.93 -11.09
C TYR A 237 19.21 -14.74 -10.72
N GLY A 238 18.47 -13.92 -11.47
CA GLY A 238 17.03 -13.64 -11.32
C GLY A 238 16.36 -14.38 -10.15
N GLY A 239 16.28 -13.73 -8.98
CA GLY A 239 15.46 -14.21 -7.86
C GLY A 239 16.11 -15.09 -6.78
N ASN A 240 17.44 -15.33 -6.75
CA ASN A 240 18.04 -16.10 -5.64
C ASN A 240 18.56 -15.25 -4.46
N GLY A 241 18.40 -13.93 -4.50
CA GLY A 241 18.57 -13.08 -3.32
C GLY A 241 17.35 -13.25 -2.42
N LYS A 242 17.55 -13.75 -1.20
CA LYS A 242 16.53 -13.96 -0.15
C LYS A 242 15.65 -12.74 0.21
N ASN A 243 15.81 -11.60 -0.46
CA ASN A 243 15.21 -10.32 -0.11
C ASN A 243 14.33 -9.69 -1.21
N ASN A 244 14.23 -10.31 -2.40
CA ASN A 244 13.25 -9.84 -3.39
C ASN A 244 11.91 -10.52 -3.10
N PHE A 245 11.22 -10.05 -2.05
CA PHE A 245 9.79 -10.30 -1.92
C PHE A 245 9.12 -9.73 -3.17
N TYR A 246 8.86 -10.62 -4.12
CA TYR A 246 7.83 -10.43 -5.11
C TYR A 246 6.55 -10.21 -4.30
N ASP A 247 6.14 -8.96 -4.17
CA ASP A 247 4.79 -8.61 -3.79
C ASP A 247 4.03 -8.33 -5.11
N PRO A 248 3.43 -9.38 -5.73
CA PRO A 248 2.89 -9.32 -7.09
C PRO A 248 1.80 -8.27 -7.30
N ILE A 249 1.32 -7.62 -6.24
CA ILE A 249 -0.03 -7.08 -6.27
C ILE A 249 -0.08 -5.70 -5.64
N ARG A 250 -0.36 -4.72 -6.50
CA ARG A 250 -0.35 -3.30 -6.17
C ARG A 250 -1.65 -2.69 -6.65
N THR A 251 -2.31 -1.91 -5.79
CA THR A 251 -3.26 -0.93 -6.31
C THR A 251 -2.52 0.07 -7.20
N ALA A 252 -3.26 0.77 -8.07
CA ALA A 252 -2.69 1.79 -8.94
C ALA A 252 -1.92 2.87 -8.13
N GLU A 253 -2.35 3.17 -6.90
CA GLU A 253 -1.68 4.15 -6.04
C GLU A 253 -0.32 3.66 -5.55
N ILE A 254 -0.22 2.41 -5.08
CA ILE A 254 1.07 1.80 -4.70
C ILE A 254 2.02 1.76 -5.91
N ALA A 255 1.50 1.39 -7.10
CA ALA A 255 2.29 1.36 -8.33
C ALA A 255 2.84 2.74 -8.69
N ASN A 256 1.98 3.77 -8.69
CA ASN A 256 2.37 5.15 -8.97
C ASN A 256 3.38 5.70 -7.96
N LYS A 257 3.22 5.37 -6.66
CA LYS A 257 4.15 5.77 -5.62
C LYS A 257 5.52 5.11 -5.80
N ALA A 258 5.54 3.80 -6.01
CA ALA A 258 6.76 3.06 -6.25
C ALA A 258 7.50 3.53 -7.51
N ASP A 259 6.77 3.87 -8.57
CA ASP A 259 7.36 4.48 -9.77
C ASP A 259 7.96 5.85 -9.49
N SER A 260 7.34 6.66 -8.62
CA SER A 260 7.87 7.96 -8.22
C SER A 260 9.17 7.81 -7.43
N ILE A 261 9.27 6.83 -6.51
CA ILE A 261 10.50 6.59 -5.75
C ILE A 261 11.57 5.93 -6.65
N ALA A 262 11.19 5.06 -7.59
CA ALA A 262 12.11 4.54 -8.60
C ALA A 262 12.66 5.65 -9.53
N ARG A 263 11.89 6.71 -9.78
CA ARG A 263 12.40 7.91 -10.48
C ARG A 263 13.35 8.74 -9.62
N LEU A 264 13.18 8.76 -8.31
CA LEU A 264 14.18 9.37 -7.43
C LEU A 264 15.51 8.61 -7.57
N ILE A 265 15.46 7.28 -7.49
CA ILE A 265 16.62 6.37 -7.56
C ILE A 265 16.83 5.92 -9.02
N GLY A 266 17.01 6.90 -9.92
CA GLY A 266 17.10 6.64 -11.36
C GLY A 266 18.30 5.77 -11.74
N ASN A 267 18.17 5.05 -12.86
CA ASN A 267 19.25 4.24 -13.42
C ASN A 267 20.40 5.15 -13.87
N ASP A 268 21.60 4.81 -13.40
CA ASP A 268 22.85 5.51 -13.75
C ASP A 268 22.82 7.02 -13.44
N ASP A 269 22.02 7.43 -12.44
CA ASP A 269 21.92 8.81 -11.97
C ASP A 269 22.89 9.08 -10.80
N THR A 270 23.19 10.37 -10.59
CA THR A 270 23.87 10.87 -9.40
C THR A 270 22.87 11.60 -8.52
N LEU A 271 22.78 11.20 -7.26
CA LEU A 271 21.98 11.87 -6.24
C LEU A 271 22.86 12.79 -5.41
N SER A 272 22.39 14.00 -5.13
CA SER A 272 22.93 14.77 -4.01
C SER A 272 22.24 14.28 -2.74
N TYR A 273 23.00 14.16 -1.65
CA TYR A 273 22.42 13.85 -0.35
C TYR A 273 22.72 14.92 0.68
N PHE A 274 21.82 15.08 1.64
CA PHE A 274 22.04 15.87 2.84
C PHE A 274 21.71 15.00 4.04
N LEU A 275 22.69 14.83 4.92
CA LEU A 275 22.58 14.02 6.13
C LEU A 275 22.82 14.91 7.34
N LYS A 276 21.85 14.98 8.23
CA LYS A 276 21.96 15.66 9.51
C LYS A 276 21.10 14.93 10.51
N ASN A 277 21.63 14.67 11.71
CA ASN A 277 20.91 13.93 12.74
C ASN A 277 20.49 12.54 12.20
N ASN A 278 19.29 12.09 12.51
CA ASN A 278 18.66 10.89 11.94
C ASN A 278 17.89 11.17 10.63
N VAL A 279 18.17 12.27 9.93
CA VAL A 279 17.44 12.67 8.72
C VAL A 279 18.36 12.63 7.50
N LEU A 280 17.91 11.90 6.49
CA LEU A 280 18.53 11.82 5.17
C LEU A 280 17.60 12.45 4.14
N LYS A 281 18.11 13.42 3.38
CA LYS A 281 17.44 13.95 2.19
C LYS A 281 18.19 13.51 0.95
N LEU A 282 17.47 13.00 -0.03
CA LEU A 282 18.01 12.66 -1.34
C LEU A 282 17.43 13.59 -2.39
N HIS A 283 18.26 14.06 -3.31
CA HIS A 283 17.85 14.91 -4.41
C HIS A 283 18.38 14.37 -5.73
N ASN A 284 17.47 14.05 -6.64
CA ASN A 284 17.77 13.74 -8.03
C ASN A 284 17.51 15.00 -8.87
N SER A 285 18.57 15.67 -9.32
CA SER A 285 18.48 16.90 -10.10
C SER A 285 17.90 16.68 -11.51
N ARG A 286 18.13 15.50 -12.11
CA ARG A 286 17.60 15.12 -13.43
C ARG A 286 16.09 15.05 -13.42
N ASN A 287 15.52 14.42 -12.39
CA ASN A 287 14.08 14.23 -12.25
C ASN A 287 13.40 15.32 -11.39
N LYS A 288 14.19 16.26 -10.84
CA LYS A 288 13.73 17.32 -9.92
C LYS A 288 12.94 16.77 -8.73
N LEU A 289 13.31 15.59 -8.26
CA LEU A 289 12.67 14.90 -7.14
C LEU A 289 13.55 15.01 -5.91
N ARG A 290 12.93 15.35 -4.78
CA ARG A 290 13.55 15.35 -3.47
C ARG A 290 12.73 14.51 -2.52
N ALA A 291 13.40 13.67 -1.74
CA ALA A 291 12.76 12.79 -0.80
C ALA A 291 13.42 12.90 0.56
N LEU A 292 12.58 12.76 1.57
CA LEU A 292 12.95 12.76 2.97
C LEU A 292 12.87 11.35 3.52
N PHE A 293 13.92 10.96 4.24
CA PHE A 293 14.01 9.70 4.95
C PHE A 293 14.47 9.93 6.39
N VAL A 294 14.06 9.02 7.28
CA VAL A 294 14.45 9.02 8.69
C VAL A 294 15.05 7.67 9.05
N ALA A 295 16.10 7.67 9.87
CA ALA A 295 16.68 6.42 10.37
C ALA A 295 15.76 5.79 11.44
N GLU A 296 15.50 4.49 11.30
CA GLU A 296 14.85 3.65 12.32
C GLU A 296 15.85 3.13 13.37
#